data_AF-A0A7K3Y6J1-F1
#
_entry.id   AF-A0A7K3Y6J1-F1
#
_cell.length_a   1.000
_cell.length_b   1.000
_cell.length_c   1.000
_cell.angle_alpha   90.00
_cell.angle_beta   90.00
_cell.angle_gamma   90.00
#
_symmetry.space_group_name_H-M   'P 1'
#
loop_
_entity.id
_entity.type
_entity.pdbx_description
1 polymer ?
#
loop_
_entity_poly.entity_id
_entity_poly.type
_entity_poly.pdbx_seq_one_letter_code
_entity_poly.pdbx_strand_id
1 'polypeptide(L)' 'MSKVVRIDEEALEVALKYGKNLSLGVMKMEETIERYEKTRRDHNAIEDMIRRTIREELEILTSRY' A
#
# COMPACT_ATOMS: atom_id res chain seq x y z
N MET A 1 18.42 11.63 -23.84
CA MET A 1 18.57 12.98 -23.26
C MET A 1 18.74 12.82 -21.75
N SER A 2 19.80 13.36 -21.15
CA SER A 2 19.90 13.44 -19.68
C SER A 2 19.16 14.69 -19.20
N LYS A 3 18.34 14.53 -18.15
CA LYS A 3 17.66 15.65 -17.47
C LYS A 3 18.35 15.84 -16.13
N VAL A 4 18.94 17.01 -15.90
CA VAL A 4 19.56 17.36 -14.62
C VAL A 4 18.47 17.86 -13.69
N VAL A 5 18.27 17.19 -12.57
CA VAL A 5 17.29 17.54 -11.54
C VAL A 5 18.04 17.83 -10.26
N ARG A 6 17.82 19.01 -9.67
CA ARG A 6 18.30 19.32 -8.32
C ARG A 6 17.34 18.70 -7.32
N ILE A 7 17.90 17.97 -6.38
CA ILE A 7 17.19 17.31 -5.30
C ILE A 7 17.80 17.79 -4.00
N ASP A 8 16.95 17.91 -2.99
CA ASP A 8 17.35 18.20 -1.63
C ASP A 8 18.29 17.08 -1.12
N GLU A 9 19.28 17.44 -0.31
CA GLU A 9 20.26 16.48 0.23
C GLU A 9 19.59 15.44 1.13
N GLU A 10 18.58 15.83 1.92
CA GLU A 10 17.83 14.90 2.76
C GLU A 10 17.05 13.90 1.90
N ALA A 11 16.43 14.39 0.82
CA ALA A 11 15.70 13.54 -0.12
C ALA A 11 16.63 12.54 -0.83
N LEU A 12 17.84 12.97 -1.20
CA LEU A 12 18.87 12.10 -1.76
C LEU A 12 19.30 11.03 -0.74
N GLU A 13 19.55 11.41 0.51
CA GLU A 13 19.93 10.48 1.56
C GLU A 13 18.85 9.43 1.81
N VAL A 14 17.58 9.84 1.84
CA VAL A 14 16.44 8.93 1.95
C VAL A 14 16.42 7.96 0.77
N ALA A 15 16.54 8.43 -0.47
CA ALA A 15 16.53 7.55 -1.63
C ALA A 15 17.69 6.53 -1.59
N LEU A 16 18.88 6.94 -1.15
CA LEU A 16 20.04 6.07 -1.04
C LEU A 16 19.90 4.98 0.03
N LYS A 17 19.02 5.15 1.02
CA LYS A 17 18.66 4.06 1.96
C LYS A 17 17.96 2.90 1.26
N TYR A 18 17.30 3.15 0.13
CA TYR A 18 16.55 2.14 -0.63
C TYR A 18 17.31 1.61 -1.86
N GLY A 19 18.48 2.15 -2.22
CA GLY A 19 19.25 1.68 -3.36
C GLY A 19 20.64 2.31 -3.49
N LYS A 20 21.52 1.64 -4.26
CA LYS A 20 22.93 2.06 -4.44
C LYS A 20 23.11 3.41 -5.15
N ASN A 21 22.07 3.90 -5.80
CA ASN A 21 22.03 5.21 -6.45
C ASN A 21 20.58 5.74 -6.44
N LEU A 22 20.41 7.01 -6.79
CA LEU A 22 19.13 7.69 -6.78
C LEU A 22 18.05 6.93 -7.57
N SER A 23 18.34 6.51 -8.81
CA SER A 23 17.36 5.84 -9.67
C SER A 23 16.87 4.54 -9.06
N LEU A 24 17.79 3.71 -8.56
CA LEU A 24 17.45 2.44 -7.91
C LEU A 24 16.69 2.67 -6.60
N GLY A 25 17.08 3.70 -5.83
CA GLY A 25 16.39 4.09 -4.62
C GLY A 25 14.94 4.46 -4.87
N VAL A 26 14.72 5.38 -5.82
CA VAL A 26 13.37 5.83 -6.22
C VAL A 26 12.54 4.68 -6.76
N MET A 27 13.09 3.82 -7.62
CA MET A 27 12.36 2.63 -8.11
C MET A 27 11.96 1.70 -6.96
N LYS A 28 12.85 1.49 -5.99
CA LYS A 28 12.57 0.61 -4.85
C LYS A 28 11.53 1.20 -3.90
N MET A 29 11.54 2.51 -3.74
CA MET A 29 10.51 3.23 -2.98
C MET A 29 9.14 3.05 -3.64
N GLU A 30 9.04 3.24 -4.96
CA GLU A 30 7.78 3.04 -5.71
C GLU A 30 7.25 1.61 -5.56
N GLU A 31 8.08 0.58 -5.76
CA GLU A 31 7.66 -0.82 -5.55
C GLU A 31 7.14 -1.08 -4.14
N THR A 32 7.72 -0.40 -3.15
CA THR A 32 7.36 -0.60 -1.74
C THR A 32 6.01 0.04 -1.44
N ILE A 33 5.76 1.22 -2.00
CA ILE A 33 4.46 1.90 -1.94
C ILE A 33 3.39 1.06 -2.62
N GLU A 34 3.63 0.58 -3.86
CA GLU A 34 2.69 -0.27 -4.58
C GLU A 34 2.35 -1.57 -3.82
N ARG A 35 3.37 -2.23 -3.23
CA ARG A 35 3.16 -3.42 -2.40
C ARG A 35 2.27 -3.11 -1.20
N TYR A 36 2.55 -2.02 -0.48
CA TYR A 36 1.78 -1.62 0.69
C TYR A 36 0.32 -1.28 0.33
N GLU A 37 0.11 -0.55 -0.76
CA GLU A 37 -1.22 -0.24 -1.28
C GLU A 37 -2.01 -1.50 -1.64
N LYS A 38 -1.36 -2.46 -2.29
CA LYS A 38 -1.99 -3.76 -2.59
C LYS A 38 -2.38 -4.50 -1.31
N THR A 39 -1.46 -4.64 -0.36
CA THR A 39 -1.74 -5.28 0.93
C THR A 39 -2.85 -4.58 1.70
N ARG A 40 -2.92 -3.25 1.66
CA ARG A 40 -4.01 -2.48 2.29
C ARG A 40 -5.36 -2.76 1.64
N ARG A 41 -5.43 -2.84 0.30
CA ARG A 41 -6.65 -3.23 -0.42
C ARG A 41 -7.09 -4.64 -0.06
N ASP A 42 -6.15 -5.58 0.04
CA ASP A 42 -6.45 -6.97 0.41
C ASP A 42 -7.03 -7.05 1.83
N HIS A 43 -6.48 -6.31 2.80
CA HIS A 43 -7.03 -6.24 4.16
C HIS A 43 -8.46 -5.68 4.19
N ASN A 44 -8.72 -4.59 3.47
CA ASN A 44 -10.06 -4.01 3.41
C ASN A 44 -11.07 -4.99 2.79
N ALA A 45 -10.69 -5.73 1.75
CA ALA A 45 -11.55 -6.73 1.13
C ALA A 45 -11.89 -7.89 2.09
N ILE A 46 -10.91 -8.34 2.88
CA ILE A 46 -11.13 -9.36 3.92
C ILE A 46 -12.07 -8.83 5.00
N GLU A 47 -11.86 -7.60 5.45
CA GLU A 47 -12.70 -6.98 6.48
C GLU A 47 -14.15 -6.84 6.01
N ASP A 48 -14.37 -6.38 4.78
CA ASP A 48 -15.70 -6.25 4.18
C ASP A 48 -16.39 -7.61 4.04
N MET A 49 -15.64 -8.65 3.62
CA MET A 49 -16.15 -10.02 3.56
C MET A 49 -16.62 -10.48 4.95
N ILE A 50 -15.79 -10.33 5.98
CA ILE A 50 -16.14 -10.72 7.36
C ILE A 50 -17.36 -9.95 7.85
N ARG A 51 -17.41 -8.62 7.66
CA ARG A 51 -18.54 -7.77 8.06
C ARG A 51 -19.83 -8.20 7.35
N ARG A 52 -19.75 -8.54 6.06
CA ARG A 52 -20.88 -9.02 5.27
C ARG A 52 -21.38 -10.38 5.77
N THR A 53 -20.49 -11.35 5.96
CA THR A 53 -20.86 -12.67 6.50
C THR A 53 -21.53 -12.55 7.87
N ILE A 54 -20.97 -11.75 8.78
CA ILE A 54 -21.58 -11.53 10.10
C ILE A 54 -22.97 -10.90 9.96
N ARG A 55 -23.16 -9.93 9.06
CA ARG A 55 -24.47 -9.32 8.83
C ARG A 55 -25.48 -10.33 8.31
N GLU A 56 -25.12 -11.14 7.33
CA GLU A 56 -25.99 -12.18 6.76
C GLU A 56 -26.42 -13.19 7.84
N GLU A 57 -25.48 -13.65 8.68
CA GLU A 57 -25.80 -14.55 9.80
C GLU A 57 -26.74 -13.89 10.83
N LEU A 58 -26.51 -12.62 11.17
CA LEU A 58 -27.38 -11.88 12.08
C LEU A 58 -28.79 -11.69 11.51
N GLU A 59 -28.92 -11.36 10.22
CA GLU A 59 -30.23 -11.22 9.54
C GLU A 59 -31.02 -12.53 9.52
N ILE A 60 -30.36 -13.67 9.33
CA ILE A 60 -31.00 -15.00 9.44
C ILE A 60 -31.53 -15.24 10.86
N LEU A 61 -30.77 -14.83 11.88
CA LEU A 61 -31.17 -14.99 13.28
C LEU A 61 -32.35 -14.08 13.66
N THR A 62 -32.39 -12.83 13.18
CA THR A 62 -33.51 -11.91 13.45
C THR A 62 -34.75 -12.18 12.60
N SER A 63 -34.61 -12.74 11.40
CA SER A 63 -35.74 -13.11 10.52
C SER A 63 -36.59 -14.28 11.06
N ARG A 64 -36.06 -15.04 12.03
CA ARG A 64 -36.76 -16.18 12.66
C ARG A 64 -37.59 -15.80 13.91
N TYR A 65 -37.64 -14.52 14.27
CA TYR A 65 -38.50 -13.97 15.33
C TYR A 65 -39.53 -13.02 14.74
#